data_AF-A0A518IGY6-F1
#
_entry.id   AF-A0A518IGY6-F1
#
_cell.length_a   1.000
_cell.length_b   1.000
_cell.length_c   1.000
_cell.angle_alpha   90.00
_cell.angle_beta   90.00
_cell.angle_gamma   90.00
#
_symmetry.space_group_name_H-M   'P 1'
#
loop_
_entity.id
_entity.type
_entity.pdbx_description
1 polymer ?
#
loop_
_entity_poly.entity_id
_entity_poly.type
_entity_poly.pdbx_seq_one_letter_code
_entity_poly.pdbx_strand_id
1 'polypeptide(L)'
;MKAIPTILMLFVMTCVGCGGGDAGSEDAAAETNNITSTADMKTALESIAQTGEMGSAAMGFRETLEGLKQSDAAKADKLLSDLEKLEAASSPAQTKKIAKQMAGQL
;
A
#
# COMPACT_ATOMS: atom_id res chain seq x y z
N MET A 1 23.40 -43.64 -7.48
CA MET A 1 22.62 -43.99 -6.26
C MET A 1 23.51 -43.85 -5.03
N LYS A 2 23.32 -42.80 -4.22
CA LYS A 2 23.28 -42.87 -2.74
C LYS A 2 23.06 -41.45 -2.22
N ALA A 3 22.07 -41.32 -1.35
CA ALA A 3 21.43 -40.10 -0.89
C ALA A 3 22.30 -39.28 0.07
N ILE A 4 22.15 -37.95 0.02
CA ILE A 4 22.66 -37.00 1.01
C ILE A 4 21.50 -36.65 1.94
N PRO A 5 21.61 -36.87 3.26
CA PRO A 5 20.50 -36.74 4.18
C PRO A 5 20.31 -35.28 4.64
N THR A 6 19.08 -34.80 4.46
CA THR A 6 18.25 -34.09 5.43
C THR A 6 18.98 -33.34 6.55
N ILE A 7 19.33 -32.07 6.29
CA ILE A 7 19.69 -31.11 7.35
C ILE A 7 18.39 -30.47 7.87
N LEU A 8 17.88 -31.07 8.93
CA LEU A 8 16.66 -30.72 9.64
C LEU A 8 16.91 -29.46 10.48
N MET A 9 16.63 -28.31 9.87
CA MET A 9 15.91 -27.15 10.43
C MET A 9 15.91 -27.02 11.96
N LEU A 10 16.98 -26.42 12.49
CA LEU A 10 17.01 -25.80 13.81
C LEU A 10 16.48 -24.36 13.67
N PHE A 11 15.21 -24.13 14.02
CA PHE A 11 14.70 -22.77 14.24
C PHE A 11 14.00 -22.71 15.60
N VAL A 12 14.80 -22.42 16.61
CA VAL A 12 14.35 -21.97 17.93
C VAL A 12 14.16 -20.45 17.82
N MET A 13 12.91 -19.98 17.90
CA MET A 13 12.65 -18.58 18.22
C MET A 13 11.37 -18.47 19.06
N THR A 14 11.51 -18.83 20.33
CA THR A 14 10.60 -18.41 21.40
C THR A 14 10.85 -16.93 21.70
N CYS A 15 9.83 -16.07 21.61
CA CYS A 15 9.62 -14.89 22.46
C CYS A 15 8.23 -14.27 22.19
N VAL A 16 7.40 -14.19 23.26
CA VAL A 16 6.58 -13.04 23.68
C VAL A 16 5.62 -12.40 22.64
N GLY A 17 4.31 -12.27 22.86
CA GLY A 17 3.58 -12.21 24.12
C GLY A 17 2.07 -12.34 23.98
N CYS A 18 1.48 -12.82 25.06
CA CYS A 18 0.10 -12.60 25.46
C CYS A 18 0.03 -11.18 26.02
N GLY A 19 -0.88 -10.37 25.48
CA GLY A 19 -1.18 -9.02 25.97
C GLY A 19 -2.62 -8.69 25.61
N GLY A 20 -3.53 -8.97 26.55
CA GLY A 20 -4.90 -8.48 26.49
C GLY A 20 -4.95 -6.96 26.66
N GLY A 21 -5.82 -6.33 25.87
CA GLY A 21 -6.17 -4.92 25.95
C GLY A 21 -7.55 -4.75 25.31
N ASP A 22 -8.54 -4.60 26.17
CA ASP A 22 -9.95 -4.32 25.90
C ASP A 22 -10.16 -2.91 25.30
N ALA A 23 -11.33 -2.72 24.68
CA ALA A 23 -12.01 -1.47 24.31
C ALA A 23 -11.96 -1.08 22.82
N GLY A 24 -13.09 -1.31 22.12
CA GLY A 24 -13.42 -0.60 20.89
C GLY A 24 -14.22 -1.42 19.88
N SER A 25 -15.47 -1.71 20.22
CA SER A 25 -16.64 -1.65 19.34
C SER A 25 -16.46 -1.63 17.81
N GLU A 26 -17.07 -2.64 17.19
CA GLU A 26 -17.96 -2.56 16.02
C GLU A 26 -17.36 -2.32 14.61
N ASP A 27 -17.56 -3.36 13.79
CA ASP A 27 -17.90 -3.33 12.36
C ASP A 27 -16.86 -2.90 11.32
N ALA A 28 -16.30 -3.90 10.62
CA ALA A 28 -16.30 -4.01 9.16
C ALA A 28 -15.55 -5.31 8.79
N ALA A 29 -16.20 -6.46 8.73
CA ALA A 29 -16.78 -6.96 7.48
C ALA A 29 -15.87 -6.67 6.28
N ALA A 30 -14.99 -7.61 5.95
CA ALA A 30 -14.34 -7.78 4.65
C ALA A 30 -14.04 -6.45 3.91
N GLU A 31 -12.92 -5.80 4.25
CA GLU A 31 -12.38 -4.67 3.47
C GLU A 31 -12.24 -5.09 2.01
N THR A 32 -13.25 -4.74 1.23
CA THR A 32 -13.16 -4.74 -0.22
C THR A 32 -12.02 -3.79 -0.53
N ASN A 33 -11.09 -4.23 -1.39
CA ASN A 33 -9.92 -3.51 -1.91
C ASN A 33 -10.28 -2.20 -2.66
N ASN A 34 -11.12 -1.35 -2.09
CA ASN A 34 -11.56 -0.09 -2.63
C ASN A 34 -11.01 1.02 -1.75
N ILE A 35 -9.95 1.64 -2.25
CA ILE A 35 -9.44 2.89 -1.71
C ILE A 35 -10.53 3.95 -1.92
N THR A 36 -11.12 4.42 -0.82
CA THR A 36 -12.19 5.44 -0.84
C THR A 36 -11.79 6.74 -0.14
N SER A 37 -10.61 6.76 0.49
CA SER A 37 -10.08 7.90 1.24
C SER A 37 -8.61 8.19 0.90
N THR A 38 -8.19 9.44 1.09
CA THR A 38 -6.80 9.86 0.88
C THR A 38 -5.82 9.21 1.86
N ALA A 39 -6.27 8.84 3.06
CA ALA A 39 -5.46 8.12 4.05
C ALA A 39 -5.12 6.69 3.59
N ASP A 40 -6.12 5.96 3.09
CA ASP A 40 -5.93 4.61 2.55
C ASP A 40 -5.07 4.66 1.29
N MET A 41 -5.31 5.66 0.43
CA MET A 41 -4.49 5.91 -0.74
C MET A 41 -3.03 6.16 -0.37
N LYS A 42 -2.76 6.97 0.67
CA LYS A 42 -1.41 7.23 1.15
C LYS A 42 -0.74 5.94 1.62
N THR A 43 -1.43 5.13 2.42
CA THR A 43 -0.92 3.85 2.92
C THR A 43 -0.59 2.90 1.76
N ALA A 44 -1.47 2.81 0.76
CA ALA A 44 -1.24 2.01 -0.43
C ALA A 44 -0.04 2.54 -1.24
N LEU A 45 0.09 3.85 -1.42
CA LEU A 45 1.24 4.48 -2.09
C LEU A 45 2.54 4.25 -1.33
N GLU A 46 2.54 4.24 0.00
CA GLU A 46 3.71 3.90 0.80
C GLU A 46 4.11 2.43 0.61
N SER A 47 3.13 1.53 0.54
CA SER A 47 3.39 0.13 0.23
C SER A 47 3.97 -0.05 -1.18
N ILE A 48 3.40 0.62 -2.18
CA ILE A 48 3.93 0.66 -3.55
C ILE A 48 5.33 1.30 -3.58
N ALA A 49 5.60 2.30 -2.75
CA ALA A 49 6.92 2.91 -2.63
C ALA A 49 7.98 1.95 -2.06
N GLN A 50 7.55 0.96 -1.27
CA GLN A 50 8.43 -0.08 -0.73
C GLN A 50 8.61 -1.24 -1.71
N THR A 51 7.53 -1.74 -2.30
CA THR A 51 7.53 -2.94 -3.16
C THR A 51 7.91 -2.60 -4.60
N GLY A 52 7.43 -1.48 -5.13
CA GLY A 52 7.53 -1.09 -6.53
C GLY A 52 6.48 -1.74 -7.42
N GLU A 53 5.44 -2.31 -6.82
CA GLU A 53 4.38 -3.04 -7.52
C GLU A 53 3.04 -2.33 -7.32
N MET A 54 2.46 -1.87 -8.42
CA MET A 54 1.14 -1.26 -8.45
C MET A 54 0.10 -2.38 -8.51
N GLY A 55 -0.20 -2.98 -7.35
CA GLY A 55 -1.21 -4.03 -7.22
C GLY A 55 -2.64 -3.50 -7.35
N SER A 56 -3.63 -4.33 -7.00
CA SER A 56 -5.06 -3.99 -7.08
C SER A 56 -5.47 -2.76 -6.26
N ALA A 57 -4.67 -2.39 -5.24
CA ALA A 57 -4.91 -1.19 -4.43
C ALA A 57 -4.95 0.10 -5.25
N ALA A 58 -4.33 0.14 -6.44
CA ALA A 58 -4.35 1.32 -7.29
C ALA A 58 -5.70 1.59 -7.97
N MET A 59 -6.63 0.61 -8.01
CA MET A 59 -7.90 0.74 -8.75
C MET A 59 -8.83 1.85 -8.22
N GLY A 60 -8.66 2.29 -6.96
CA GLY A 60 -9.45 3.39 -6.36
C GLY A 60 -8.75 4.75 -6.32
N PHE A 61 -7.51 4.86 -6.80
CA PHE A 61 -6.72 6.09 -6.67
C PHE A 61 -7.31 7.25 -7.45
N ARG A 62 -7.76 7.00 -8.69
CA ARG A 62 -8.32 8.05 -9.54
C ARG A 62 -9.59 8.65 -8.94
N GLU A 63 -10.52 7.80 -8.52
CA GLU A 63 -11.78 8.22 -7.89
C GLU A 63 -11.53 9.00 -6.59
N THR A 64 -10.60 8.52 -5.75
CA THR A 64 -10.20 9.22 -4.52
C THR A 64 -9.64 10.62 -4.82
N LEU A 65 -8.80 10.76 -5.85
CA LEU A 65 -8.24 12.05 -6.24
C LEU A 65 -9.27 12.97 -6.90
N GLU A 66 -10.23 12.43 -7.64
CA GLU A 66 -11.35 13.20 -8.17
C GLU A 66 -12.25 13.73 -7.04
N GLY A 67 -12.47 12.94 -5.98
CA GLY A 67 -13.10 13.42 -4.74
C GLY A 67 -12.31 14.54 -4.07
N LEU A 68 -10.98 14.44 -4.04
CA LEU A 68 -10.11 15.48 -3.48
C LEU A 68 -10.26 16.82 -4.21
N LYS A 69 -10.62 16.84 -5.51
CA LYS A 69 -10.84 18.09 -6.26
C LYS A 69 -11.90 18.98 -5.62
N GLN A 70 -12.88 18.41 -4.95
CA GLN A 70 -13.95 19.17 -4.30
C GLN A 70 -13.43 20.01 -3.13
N SER A 71 -12.31 19.58 -2.52
CA SER A 71 -11.73 20.25 -1.35
C SER A 71 -10.43 20.99 -1.68
N ASP A 72 -9.61 20.44 -2.59
CA ASP A 72 -8.28 20.97 -2.92
C ASP A 72 -7.91 20.60 -4.37
N ALA A 73 -8.50 21.35 -5.32
CA ALA A 73 -8.35 21.11 -6.76
C ALA A 73 -6.89 21.13 -7.22
N ALA A 74 -6.09 22.09 -6.76
CA ALA A 74 -4.69 22.20 -7.17
C ALA A 74 -3.86 20.99 -6.75
N LYS A 75 -4.06 20.49 -5.51
CA LYS A 75 -3.41 19.27 -5.02
C LYS A 75 -3.88 18.04 -5.80
N ALA A 76 -5.18 17.92 -6.03
CA ALA A 76 -5.77 16.81 -6.78
C ALA A 76 -5.29 16.75 -8.23
N ASP A 77 -5.24 17.87 -8.96
CA ASP A 77 -4.74 17.92 -10.34
C ASP A 77 -3.27 17.51 -10.41
N LYS A 78 -2.45 17.96 -9.45
CA LYS A 78 -1.05 17.56 -9.38
C LYS A 78 -0.91 16.05 -9.12
N LEU A 79 -1.69 15.52 -8.18
CA LEU A 79 -1.68 14.10 -7.84
C LEU A 79 -2.22 13.23 -8.98
N LEU A 80 -3.21 13.68 -9.74
CA LEU A 80 -3.70 12.97 -10.92
C LEU A 80 -2.62 12.88 -12.00
N SER A 81 -1.88 13.97 -12.24
CA SER A 81 -0.75 13.94 -13.17
C SER A 81 0.38 13.02 -12.69
N ASP A 82 0.63 12.97 -11.37
CA ASP A 82 1.60 12.04 -10.80
C ASP A 82 1.10 10.57 -10.87
N LEU A 83 -0.22 10.34 -10.76
CA LEU A 83 -0.85 9.02 -10.95
C LEU A 83 -0.65 8.52 -12.38
N GLU A 84 -0.87 9.35 -13.40
CA GLU A 84 -0.64 8.98 -14.80
C GLU A 84 0.82 8.56 -15.04
N LYS A 85 1.78 9.24 -14.38
CA LYS A 85 3.20 8.84 -14.45
C LYS A 85 3.46 7.52 -13.74
N LEU A 86 2.76 7.27 -12.63
CA LEU A 86 2.87 6.03 -11.85
C LEU A 86 2.35 4.84 -12.68
N GLU A 87 1.21 5.01 -13.36
CA GLU A 87 0.61 4.02 -14.26
C GLU A 87 1.49 3.78 -15.52
N ALA A 88 2.14 4.82 -16.02
CA ALA A 88 3.07 4.73 -17.16
C ALA A 88 4.47 4.21 -16.77
N ALA A 89 4.77 4.04 -15.48
CA ALA A 89 6.09 3.64 -15.02
C ALA A 89 6.41 2.21 -15.50
N SER A 90 7.53 2.06 -16.22
CA SER A 90 7.93 0.77 -16.80
C SER A 90 8.94 -0.01 -15.93
N SER A 91 9.31 0.53 -14.77
CA SER A 91 10.29 -0.09 -13.89
C SER A 91 9.91 0.08 -12.42
N PRO A 92 10.18 -0.92 -11.56
CA PRO A 92 9.89 -0.83 -10.13
C PRO A 92 10.55 0.39 -9.47
N ALA A 93 11.75 0.79 -9.91
CA ALA A 93 12.42 1.97 -9.37
C ALA A 93 11.66 3.27 -9.66
N GLN A 94 11.12 3.42 -10.87
CA GLN A 94 10.27 4.57 -11.22
C GLN A 94 8.97 4.53 -10.43
N THR A 95 8.32 3.37 -10.33
CA THR A 95 7.09 3.17 -9.56
C THR A 95 7.30 3.57 -8.11
N LYS A 96 8.37 3.10 -7.46
CA LYS A 96 8.68 3.45 -6.06
C LYS A 96 8.86 4.95 -5.87
N LYS A 97 9.60 5.59 -6.78
CA LYS A 97 9.89 7.02 -6.71
C LYS A 97 8.61 7.84 -6.82
N ILE A 98 7.77 7.55 -7.81
CA ILE A 98 6.55 8.32 -8.06
C ILE A 98 5.55 8.09 -6.93
N ALA A 99 5.36 6.84 -6.47
CA ALA A 99 4.47 6.53 -5.37
C ALA A 99 4.87 7.25 -4.07
N LYS A 100 6.18 7.29 -3.76
CA LYS A 100 6.70 8.06 -2.61
C LYS A 100 6.43 9.55 -2.73
N GLN A 101 6.56 10.11 -3.94
CA GLN A 101 6.26 11.52 -4.19
C GLN A 101 4.76 11.84 -4.02
N MET A 102 3.88 10.93 -4.42
CA MET A 102 2.44 11.09 -4.24
C MET A 102 2.05 10.98 -2.77
N ALA A 103 2.56 9.98 -2.05
CA ALA A 103 2.31 9.80 -0.62
C ALA A 103 2.74 11.00 0.23
N GLY A 104 3.82 11.70 -0.15
CA GLY A 104 4.30 12.89 0.53
C GLY A 104 3.45 14.15 0.30
N GLN A 105 2.52 14.13 -0.65
CA GLN A 105 1.61 15.25 -0.94
C GLN A 105 0.24 15.09 -0.26
N LEU A 106 -0.06 13.88 0.22
CA LEU A 106 -1.23 13.50 1.00
C LEU A 106 -0.93 13.64 2.50
#